data_AF-A0A2U1DMS9-F1
#
_entry.id   AF-A0A2U1DMS9-F1
#
_cell.length_a   1.000
_cell.length_b   1.000
_cell.length_c   1.000
_cell.angle_alpha   90.00
_cell.angle_beta   90.00
_cell.angle_gamma   90.00
#
_symmetry.space_group_name_H-M   'P 1'
#
loop_
_entity.id
_entity.type
_entity.pdbx_description
1 polymer ?
#
loop_
_entity_poly.entity_id
_entity_poly.type
_entity_poly.pdbx_seq_one_letter_code
_entity_poly.pdbx_strand_id
1 'polypeptide(L)'
;MRKYLAIALAIVMALTTFTYVAKAEDEVFDGYKLGENDFQFVVGGKEVPELKLVQVQFYDKSGEKPQLIMWNVMKIRDLAEVLKDTEKKFGITYDKETRTVTLTTGADYVSNGTELKELAENPKIEAQSFKFMVNGEEKEIMGVVINGENYVLTSKLVAALGNLRFHAYPGDKHINYIDFEQTDIEAFNKEKFDESVKAHDYTIVYSWGPWCPWSRRSVPFMVKLSEKLAAEGKNVQIYGVVNKYKDYSNKDLAHLFEGKEVPWTEVGGTKEGYEYLNKLLALDENSIFYFPTMFILDKDGKKVGKTFGEMWDVVEKEYAEKHNIPDDVDFTDEQFNEYYPTIYDAFISQIEPKAEEKKEEVKAEEKKEDKKEEKKEEKKEEKKEDKKEEKKDDKKDEKKEDKTK
;
A
#
# COMPACT_ATOMS: atom_id res chain seq x y z
N MET A 1 37.60 2.73 -57.83
CA MET A 1 37.49 1.41 -57.18
C MET A 1 36.59 1.58 -55.99
N ARG A 2 35.32 1.24 -56.20
CA ARG A 2 34.79 -0.09 -55.84
C ARG A 2 34.53 -0.09 -54.34
N LYS A 3 33.28 0.17 -53.93
CA LYS A 3 32.27 -0.90 -53.84
C LYS A 3 32.95 -2.12 -53.21
N TYR A 4 33.02 -2.22 -51.88
CA TYR A 4 33.17 -3.48 -51.11
C TYR A 4 33.25 -3.29 -49.58
N LEU A 5 33.20 -2.06 -49.02
CA LEU A 5 33.04 -1.91 -47.55
C LEU A 5 31.62 -1.58 -47.06
N ALA A 6 30.70 -1.22 -47.95
CA ALA A 6 29.29 -0.96 -47.59
C ALA A 6 28.40 -2.22 -47.59
N ILE A 7 28.96 -3.42 -47.74
CA ILE A 7 28.19 -4.68 -47.84
C ILE A 7 28.55 -5.68 -46.73
N ALA A 8 29.63 -5.46 -45.97
CA ALA A 8 30.04 -6.37 -44.89
C ALA A 8 29.43 -6.05 -43.50
N LEU A 9 28.81 -4.88 -43.32
CA LEU A 9 28.07 -4.54 -42.09
C LEU A 9 26.54 -4.69 -42.22
N ALA A 10 26.06 -5.07 -43.41
CA ALA A 10 24.65 -5.32 -43.69
C ALA A 10 24.26 -6.82 -43.57
N ILE A 11 25.19 -7.71 -43.21
CA ILE A 11 24.93 -9.17 -43.17
C ILE A 11 25.18 -9.79 -41.77
N VAL A 12 25.77 -9.07 -40.81
CA VAL A 12 25.84 -9.53 -39.41
C VAL A 12 24.70 -8.95 -38.53
N MET A 13 23.91 -8.00 -39.04
CA MET A 13 22.61 -7.61 -38.47
C MET A 13 21.45 -8.49 -38.99
N ALA A 14 21.69 -9.80 -39.13
CA ALA A 14 20.68 -10.77 -39.57
C ALA A 14 20.44 -11.93 -38.58
N LEU A 15 21.07 -11.93 -37.40
CA LEU A 15 20.92 -13.03 -36.43
C LEU A 15 20.96 -12.56 -34.97
N THR A 16 20.08 -11.63 -34.61
CA THR A 16 19.40 -11.60 -33.30
C THR A 16 18.15 -10.74 -33.46
N THR A 17 17.15 -11.30 -34.14
CA THR A 17 15.77 -10.82 -34.04
C THR A 17 15.28 -11.10 -32.62
N PHE A 18 15.62 -10.22 -31.67
CA PHE A 18 14.60 -9.88 -30.69
C PHE A 18 13.52 -9.18 -31.52
N THR A 19 12.40 -9.86 -31.67
CA THR A 19 11.16 -9.27 -32.16
C THR A 19 10.80 -8.14 -31.20
N TYR A 20 11.37 -6.95 -31.42
CA TYR A 20 10.59 -5.74 -31.31
C TYR A 20 9.44 -5.96 -32.29
N VAL A 21 8.33 -6.47 -31.76
CA VAL A 21 7.04 -6.26 -32.40
C VAL A 21 6.99 -4.74 -32.53
N ALA A 22 7.12 -4.28 -33.77
CA ALA A 22 6.77 -2.93 -34.13
C ALA A 22 5.45 -2.65 -33.41
N LYS A 23 5.47 -1.69 -32.49
CA LYS A 23 4.27 -1.21 -31.81
C LYS A 23 3.35 -0.83 -32.97
N ALA A 24 2.38 -1.69 -33.26
CA ALA A 24 1.40 -1.45 -34.30
C ALA A 24 0.86 -0.06 -33.99
N GLU A 25 0.75 0.81 -35.00
CA GLU A 25 -0.07 2.01 -34.87
C GLU A 25 -1.36 1.56 -34.19
N ASP A 26 -1.62 2.05 -32.97
CA ASP A 26 -2.67 1.52 -32.11
C ASP A 26 -3.98 1.51 -32.91
N GLU A 27 -4.38 0.34 -33.41
CA GLU A 27 -5.66 0.19 -34.10
C GLU A 27 -6.73 0.49 -33.06
N VAL A 28 -7.25 1.72 -33.10
CA VAL A 28 -8.45 2.08 -32.35
C VAL A 28 -9.58 1.29 -32.97
N PHE A 29 -9.90 0.15 -32.36
CA PHE A 29 -11.02 -0.69 -32.78
C PHE A 29 -12.32 -0.05 -32.29
N ASP A 30 -13.33 -0.03 -33.16
CA ASP A 30 -14.65 0.45 -32.80
C ASP A 30 -15.43 -0.69 -32.09
N GLY A 31 -15.83 -0.43 -30.84
CA GLY A 31 -16.62 -1.35 -30.03
C GLY A 31 -15.78 -2.17 -29.05
N TYR A 32 -16.16 -3.43 -28.87
CA TYR A 32 -15.56 -4.34 -27.90
C TYR A 32 -14.75 -5.43 -28.59
N LYS A 33 -13.62 -5.81 -27.98
CA LYS A 33 -12.77 -6.92 -28.41
C LYS A 33 -12.50 -7.86 -27.24
N LEU A 34 -12.31 -9.15 -27.52
CA LEU A 34 -11.81 -10.08 -26.52
C LEU A 34 -10.30 -9.90 -26.28
N GLY A 35 -9.92 -9.94 -25.01
CA GLY A 35 -8.55 -10.16 -24.58
C GLY A 35 -8.33 -11.62 -24.18
N GLU A 36 -7.09 -12.07 -24.28
CA GLU A 36 -6.67 -13.38 -23.79
C GLU A 36 -6.43 -13.31 -22.27
N ASN A 37 -6.83 -14.36 -21.55
CA ASN A 37 -6.45 -14.57 -20.17
C ASN A 37 -6.50 -16.06 -19.82
N ASP A 38 -5.72 -16.45 -18.83
CA ASP A 38 -5.59 -17.81 -18.30
C ASP A 38 -6.00 -17.87 -16.81
N PHE A 39 -6.90 -16.96 -16.40
CA PHE A 39 -7.32 -16.86 -15.00
C PHE A 39 -7.96 -18.16 -14.50
N GLN A 40 -7.50 -18.59 -13.33
CA GLN A 40 -8.01 -19.75 -12.62
C GLN A 40 -8.89 -19.30 -11.45
N PHE A 41 -9.81 -20.17 -11.05
CA PHE A 41 -10.74 -19.90 -9.96
C PHE A 41 -10.66 -20.93 -8.86
N VAL A 42 -10.63 -20.43 -7.63
CA VAL A 42 -10.92 -21.19 -6.42
C VAL A 42 -12.16 -20.60 -5.78
N VAL A 43 -13.22 -21.40 -5.66
CA VAL A 43 -14.51 -20.97 -5.10
C VAL A 43 -14.81 -21.78 -3.84
N GLY A 44 -14.97 -21.10 -2.71
CA GLY A 44 -15.19 -21.77 -1.42
C GLY A 44 -14.09 -22.79 -1.08
N GLY A 45 -12.85 -22.52 -1.48
CA GLY A 45 -11.70 -23.40 -1.27
C GLY A 45 -11.56 -24.57 -2.24
N LYS A 46 -12.38 -24.64 -3.31
CA LYS A 46 -12.29 -25.68 -4.36
C LYS A 46 -11.91 -25.07 -5.70
N GLU A 47 -10.99 -25.69 -6.41
CA GLU A 47 -10.68 -25.29 -7.79
C GLU A 47 -11.90 -25.51 -8.70
N VAL A 48 -12.19 -24.54 -9.55
CA VAL A 48 -13.29 -24.56 -10.52
C VAL A 48 -12.74 -24.17 -11.89
N PRO A 49 -12.06 -25.10 -12.60
CA PRO A 49 -11.37 -24.78 -13.85
C PRO A 49 -12.31 -24.38 -14.99
N GLU A 50 -13.60 -24.75 -14.92
CA GLU A 50 -14.61 -24.40 -15.91
C GLU A 50 -15.14 -22.98 -15.75
N LEU A 51 -14.97 -22.35 -14.57
CA LEU A 51 -15.37 -20.96 -14.36
C LEU A 51 -14.31 -20.03 -15.00
N LYS A 52 -14.75 -19.17 -15.93
CA LYS A 52 -13.85 -18.31 -16.70
C LYS A 52 -14.14 -16.83 -16.49
N LEU A 53 -13.08 -16.02 -16.52
CA LEU A 53 -13.19 -14.59 -16.82
C LEU A 53 -13.02 -14.39 -18.31
N VAL A 54 -13.86 -13.52 -18.87
CA VAL A 54 -13.67 -13.00 -20.20
C VAL A 54 -13.09 -11.61 -20.06
N GLN A 55 -11.91 -11.38 -20.65
CA GLN A 55 -11.36 -10.05 -20.73
C GLN A 55 -11.99 -9.36 -21.94
N VAL A 56 -12.59 -8.20 -21.71
CA VAL A 56 -13.21 -7.37 -22.73
C VAL A 56 -12.47 -6.05 -22.78
N GLN A 57 -12.01 -5.67 -23.97
CA GLN A 57 -11.26 -4.45 -24.22
C GLN A 57 -12.13 -3.49 -25.02
N PHE A 58 -12.06 -2.20 -24.73
CA PHE A 58 -12.72 -1.14 -25.51
C PHE A 58 -12.05 0.21 -25.26
N TYR A 59 -12.21 1.14 -26.21
CA TYR A 59 -11.77 2.52 -26.02
C TYR A 59 -12.90 3.37 -25.41
N ASP A 60 -12.69 3.88 -24.21
CA ASP A 60 -13.54 4.92 -23.63
C ASP A 60 -13.19 6.27 -24.27
N LYS A 61 -14.17 6.87 -24.95
CA LYS A 61 -14.04 8.13 -25.68
C LYS A 61 -14.67 9.32 -24.92
N SER A 62 -15.02 9.17 -23.63
CA SER A 62 -15.65 10.24 -22.84
C SER A 62 -14.69 11.35 -22.43
N GLY A 63 -13.38 11.07 -22.40
CA GLY A 63 -12.33 12.05 -22.06
C GLY A 63 -11.73 12.78 -23.27
N GLU A 64 -10.80 13.70 -23.02
CA GLU A 64 -10.09 14.44 -24.09
C GLU A 64 -9.30 13.54 -25.05
N LYS A 65 -8.84 12.38 -24.55
CA LYS A 65 -8.16 11.34 -25.34
C LYS A 65 -8.80 9.99 -25.04
N PRO A 66 -9.05 9.16 -26.08
CA PRO A 66 -9.52 7.80 -25.88
C PRO A 66 -8.60 7.00 -24.94
N GLN A 67 -9.18 6.32 -23.96
CA GLN A 67 -8.45 5.45 -23.04
C GLN A 67 -8.81 4.00 -23.32
N LEU A 68 -7.80 3.12 -23.46
CA LEU A 68 -8.05 1.69 -23.55
C LEU A 68 -8.46 1.18 -22.17
N ILE A 69 -9.67 0.62 -22.08
CA ILE A 69 -10.21 0.01 -20.89
C ILE A 69 -10.21 -1.51 -21.07
N MET A 70 -9.82 -2.21 -20.01
CA MET A 70 -9.84 -3.67 -19.94
C MET A 70 -10.73 -4.09 -18.77
N TRP A 71 -11.80 -4.81 -19.08
CA TRP A 71 -12.74 -5.35 -18.10
C TRP A 71 -12.58 -6.85 -18.01
N ASN A 72 -12.40 -7.37 -16.79
CA ASN A 72 -12.53 -8.79 -16.52
C ASN A 72 -13.98 -9.05 -16.10
N VAL A 73 -14.75 -9.65 -16.99
CA VAL A 73 -16.17 -9.92 -16.78
C VAL A 73 -16.45 -11.41 -16.64
N MET A 74 -17.44 -11.75 -15.83
CA MET A 74 -17.92 -13.11 -15.60
C MET A 74 -19.37 -13.24 -16.02
N LYS A 75 -19.73 -14.37 -16.63
CA LYS A 75 -21.12 -14.70 -16.91
C LYS A 75 -21.85 -14.97 -15.61
N ILE A 76 -22.94 -14.23 -15.35
CA ILE A 76 -23.65 -14.29 -14.07
C ILE A 76 -24.18 -15.71 -13.79
N ARG A 77 -24.68 -16.37 -14.83
CA ARG A 77 -25.20 -17.74 -14.75
C ARG A 77 -24.14 -18.77 -14.39
N ASP A 78 -22.89 -18.57 -14.81
CA ASP A 78 -21.80 -19.49 -14.49
C ASP A 78 -21.49 -19.43 -13.00
N LEU A 79 -21.46 -18.22 -12.41
CA LEU A 79 -21.31 -18.08 -10.97
C LEU A 79 -22.50 -18.66 -10.20
N ALA A 80 -23.73 -18.43 -10.68
CA ALA A 80 -24.92 -18.97 -10.05
C ALA A 80 -24.93 -20.51 -10.08
N GLU A 81 -24.50 -21.12 -11.18
CA GLU A 81 -24.35 -22.57 -11.32
C GLU A 81 -23.33 -23.13 -10.35
N VAL A 82 -22.16 -22.50 -10.23
CA VAL A 82 -21.09 -22.92 -9.31
C VAL A 82 -21.55 -22.83 -7.85
N LEU A 83 -22.38 -21.83 -7.52
CA LEU A 83 -22.83 -21.59 -6.15
C LEU A 83 -24.16 -22.28 -5.79
N LYS A 84 -24.88 -22.90 -6.75
CA LYS A 84 -26.28 -23.33 -6.58
C LYS A 84 -26.52 -24.29 -5.40
N ASP A 85 -25.53 -25.14 -5.10
CA ASP A 85 -25.58 -26.15 -4.04
C ASP A 85 -24.88 -25.68 -2.75
N THR A 86 -24.54 -24.40 -2.67
CA THR A 86 -23.89 -23.79 -1.50
C THR A 86 -24.85 -22.86 -0.76
N GLU A 87 -24.51 -22.53 0.48
CA GLU A 87 -25.20 -21.50 1.26
C GLU A 87 -25.12 -20.08 0.65
N LYS A 88 -24.19 -19.87 -0.30
CA LYS A 88 -24.00 -18.59 -1.00
C LYS A 88 -24.74 -18.52 -2.35
N LYS A 89 -25.62 -19.49 -2.63
CA LYS A 89 -26.46 -19.51 -3.83
C LYS A 89 -27.25 -18.22 -4.01
N PHE A 90 -27.60 -17.94 -5.27
CA PHE A 90 -28.54 -16.88 -5.60
C PHE A 90 -29.34 -17.25 -6.85
N GLY A 91 -30.61 -16.90 -6.85
CA GLY A 91 -31.49 -17.07 -8.01
C GLY A 91 -31.36 -15.92 -8.98
N ILE A 92 -31.64 -16.19 -10.26
CA ILE A 92 -31.65 -15.19 -11.33
C ILE A 92 -33.01 -15.23 -12.04
N THR A 93 -33.65 -14.07 -12.18
CA THR A 93 -34.85 -13.92 -13.02
C THR A 93 -34.68 -12.78 -14.02
N TYR A 94 -35.32 -12.92 -15.18
CA TYR A 94 -35.22 -11.98 -16.29
C TYR A 94 -36.59 -11.46 -16.67
N ASP A 95 -36.76 -10.14 -16.62
CA ASP A 95 -37.90 -9.45 -17.20
C ASP A 95 -37.48 -8.86 -18.56
N LYS A 96 -38.07 -9.39 -19.64
CA LYS A 96 -37.78 -8.96 -21.01
C LYS A 96 -38.42 -7.62 -21.36
N GLU A 97 -39.56 -7.28 -20.76
CA GLU A 97 -40.29 -6.04 -21.05
C GLU A 97 -39.54 -4.85 -20.47
N THR A 98 -39.10 -4.98 -19.21
CA THR A 98 -38.37 -3.91 -18.51
C THR A 98 -36.85 -4.03 -18.66
N ARG A 99 -36.34 -5.10 -19.30
CA ARG A 99 -34.90 -5.42 -19.40
C ARG A 99 -34.22 -5.46 -18.03
N THR A 100 -34.90 -6.07 -17.04
CA THR A 100 -34.41 -6.16 -15.66
C THR A 100 -33.87 -7.56 -15.37
N VAL A 101 -32.67 -7.62 -14.80
CA VAL A 101 -32.09 -8.82 -14.21
C VAL A 101 -32.21 -8.72 -12.70
N THR A 102 -32.95 -9.65 -12.09
CA THR A 102 -33.10 -9.71 -10.64
C THR A 102 -32.25 -10.83 -10.07
N LEU A 103 -31.40 -10.50 -9.11
CA LEU A 103 -30.58 -11.42 -8.33
C LEU A 103 -31.14 -11.51 -6.92
N THR A 104 -31.42 -12.72 -6.45
CA THR A 104 -31.95 -12.94 -5.09
C THR A 104 -31.06 -13.90 -4.34
N THR A 105 -30.31 -13.39 -3.36
CA THR A 105 -29.45 -14.20 -2.49
C THR A 105 -30.26 -15.25 -1.72
N GLY A 106 -29.72 -16.46 -1.59
CA GLY A 106 -30.37 -17.60 -0.96
C GLY A 106 -31.48 -18.26 -1.78
N ALA A 107 -31.92 -17.67 -2.90
CA ALA A 107 -32.89 -18.31 -3.79
C ALA A 107 -32.22 -19.38 -4.68
N ASP A 108 -33.01 -20.36 -5.12
CA ASP A 108 -32.54 -21.40 -6.02
C ASP A 108 -32.28 -20.87 -7.43
N TYR A 109 -31.21 -21.35 -8.04
CA TYR A 109 -30.90 -21.13 -9.44
C TYR A 109 -31.40 -22.31 -10.29
N VAL A 110 -32.07 -22.01 -11.41
CA VAL A 110 -32.52 -23.02 -12.38
C VAL A 110 -31.64 -22.90 -13.62
N SER A 111 -30.81 -23.91 -13.84
CA SER A 111 -29.90 -23.98 -14.98
C SER A 111 -30.68 -24.02 -16.31
N ASN A 112 -30.14 -23.37 -17.33
CA ASN A 112 -30.71 -23.36 -18.69
C ASN A 112 -29.86 -24.13 -19.71
N GLY A 113 -28.74 -24.71 -19.26
CA GLY A 113 -27.84 -25.51 -20.07
C GLY A 113 -26.84 -24.69 -20.88
N THR A 114 -26.69 -23.38 -20.63
CA THR A 114 -25.64 -22.56 -21.25
C THR A 114 -24.45 -22.31 -20.33
N GLU A 115 -24.52 -22.76 -19.07
CA GLU A 115 -23.54 -22.48 -18.03
C GLU A 115 -22.22 -23.23 -18.27
N LEU A 116 -21.10 -22.59 -17.88
CA LEU A 116 -19.75 -23.15 -17.90
C LEU A 116 -19.30 -23.69 -19.26
N LYS A 117 -19.92 -23.19 -20.33
CA LYS A 117 -19.57 -23.52 -21.71
C LYS A 117 -18.51 -22.58 -22.23
N GLU A 118 -17.61 -23.14 -23.02
CA GLU A 118 -16.60 -22.38 -23.75
C GLU A 118 -17.24 -21.31 -24.64
N LEU A 119 -16.55 -20.17 -24.73
CA LEU A 119 -16.98 -19.08 -25.57
C LEU A 119 -16.74 -19.44 -27.04
N ALA A 120 -17.69 -19.06 -27.91
CA ALA A 120 -17.51 -19.24 -29.36
C ALA A 120 -16.30 -18.43 -29.86
N GLU A 121 -15.59 -18.94 -30.88
CA GLU A 121 -14.39 -18.30 -31.45
C GLU A 121 -14.58 -16.85 -31.86
N ASN A 122 -15.76 -16.50 -32.39
CA ASN A 122 -16.12 -15.15 -32.83
C ASN A 122 -17.43 -14.70 -32.16
N PRO A 123 -17.40 -14.32 -30.87
CA PRO A 123 -18.61 -13.98 -30.16
C PRO A 123 -19.06 -12.56 -30.50
N LYS A 124 -20.38 -12.37 -30.53
CA LYS A 124 -20.98 -11.04 -30.66
C LYS A 124 -20.98 -10.37 -29.29
N ILE A 125 -20.29 -9.24 -29.17
CA ILE A 125 -20.22 -8.44 -27.95
C ILE A 125 -21.04 -7.16 -28.14
N GLU A 126 -21.93 -6.86 -27.21
CA GLU A 126 -22.81 -5.69 -27.22
C GLU A 126 -22.75 -4.98 -25.87
N ALA A 127 -22.99 -3.66 -25.88
CA ALA A 127 -23.06 -2.89 -24.65
C ALA A 127 -24.16 -3.41 -23.71
N GLN A 128 -23.90 -3.36 -22.41
CA GLN A 128 -24.93 -3.62 -21.41
C GLN A 128 -26.12 -2.67 -21.60
N SER A 129 -27.31 -3.22 -21.43
CA SER A 129 -28.58 -2.53 -21.62
C SER A 129 -29.66 -3.03 -20.65
N PHE A 130 -29.21 -3.58 -19.52
CA PHE A 130 -30.05 -4.17 -18.48
C PHE A 130 -29.88 -3.42 -17.16
N LYS A 131 -30.98 -3.38 -16.39
CA LYS A 131 -31.02 -2.92 -15.01
C LYS A 131 -30.83 -4.10 -14.06
N PHE A 132 -30.13 -3.89 -12.95
CA PHE A 132 -29.99 -4.90 -11.90
C PHE A 132 -30.78 -4.55 -10.66
N MET A 133 -31.58 -5.51 -10.21
CA MET A 133 -32.19 -5.52 -8.90
C MET A 133 -31.56 -6.62 -8.07
N VAL A 134 -30.88 -6.29 -6.98
CA VAL A 134 -30.26 -7.27 -6.08
C VAL A 134 -30.97 -7.19 -4.74
N ASN A 135 -31.61 -8.29 -4.32
CA ASN A 135 -32.40 -8.36 -3.09
C ASN A 135 -33.44 -7.22 -2.95
N GLY A 136 -34.06 -6.83 -4.07
CA GLY A 136 -35.07 -5.76 -4.10
C GLY A 136 -34.52 -4.34 -4.21
N GLU A 137 -33.20 -4.15 -4.20
CA GLU A 137 -32.57 -2.85 -4.40
C GLU A 137 -31.92 -2.73 -5.78
N GLU A 138 -32.03 -1.55 -6.39
CA GLU A 138 -31.31 -1.27 -7.62
C GLU A 138 -29.80 -1.14 -7.35
N LYS A 139 -28.99 -1.84 -8.14
CA LYS A 139 -27.52 -1.79 -8.05
C LYS A 139 -26.92 -1.47 -9.40
N GLU A 140 -25.90 -0.61 -9.40
CA GLU A 140 -25.08 -0.38 -10.57
C GLU A 140 -24.03 -1.49 -10.71
N ILE A 141 -24.27 -2.39 -11.66
CA ILE A 141 -23.32 -3.43 -12.04
C ILE A 141 -23.01 -3.23 -13.52
N MET A 142 -21.75 -3.02 -13.85
CA MET A 142 -21.29 -2.78 -15.22
C MET A 142 -20.90 -4.09 -15.91
N GLY A 143 -20.98 -4.11 -17.24
CA GLY A 143 -20.77 -5.32 -18.01
C GLY A 143 -21.09 -5.16 -19.49
N VAL A 144 -21.18 -6.30 -20.17
CA VAL A 144 -21.52 -6.42 -21.59
C VAL A 144 -22.47 -7.60 -21.80
N VAL A 145 -23.10 -7.65 -22.98
CA VAL A 145 -23.79 -8.84 -23.46
C VAL A 145 -22.87 -9.57 -24.42
N ILE A 146 -22.63 -10.87 -24.20
CA ILE A 146 -21.85 -11.69 -25.11
C ILE A 146 -22.72 -12.86 -25.58
N ASN A 147 -22.99 -12.95 -26.89
CA ASN A 147 -23.88 -13.95 -27.48
C ASN A 147 -25.26 -14.02 -26.80
N GLY A 148 -25.80 -12.87 -26.36
CA GLY A 148 -27.09 -12.78 -25.67
C GLY A 148 -27.06 -13.08 -24.17
N GLU A 149 -25.91 -13.42 -23.60
CA GLU A 149 -25.73 -13.70 -22.16
C GLU A 149 -25.11 -12.51 -21.43
N ASN A 150 -25.43 -12.34 -20.14
CA ASN A 150 -24.94 -11.21 -19.35
C ASN A 150 -23.58 -11.52 -18.71
N TYR A 151 -22.58 -10.75 -19.09
CA TYR A 151 -21.26 -10.77 -18.49
C TYR A 151 -21.03 -9.46 -17.75
N VAL A 152 -20.60 -9.54 -16.50
CA VAL A 152 -20.45 -8.36 -15.63
C VAL A 152 -19.11 -8.31 -14.94
N LEU A 153 -18.67 -7.11 -14.55
CA LEU A 153 -17.50 -6.93 -13.71
C LEU A 153 -17.65 -7.75 -12.42
N THR A 154 -16.77 -8.73 -12.23
CA THR A 154 -16.86 -9.69 -11.12
C THR A 154 -16.83 -8.99 -9.77
N SER A 155 -15.98 -7.98 -9.61
CA SER A 155 -15.90 -7.20 -8.37
C SER A 155 -17.21 -6.47 -8.06
N LYS A 156 -17.93 -5.96 -9.07
CA LYS A 156 -19.23 -5.27 -8.89
C LYS A 156 -20.35 -6.25 -8.56
N LEU A 157 -20.37 -7.41 -9.23
CA LEU A 157 -21.33 -8.47 -8.93
C LEU A 157 -21.18 -8.96 -7.48
N VAL A 158 -19.96 -9.32 -7.09
CA VAL A 158 -19.66 -9.83 -5.74
C VAL A 158 -19.96 -8.79 -4.68
N ALA A 159 -19.58 -7.53 -4.89
CA ALA A 159 -19.91 -6.43 -3.98
C ALA A 159 -21.44 -6.21 -3.87
N ALA A 160 -22.19 -6.36 -4.97
CA ALA A 160 -23.64 -6.20 -4.96
C ALA A 160 -24.36 -7.35 -4.22
N LEU A 161 -23.86 -8.58 -4.32
CA LEU A 161 -24.37 -9.73 -3.57
C LEU A 161 -24.08 -9.61 -2.06
N GLY A 162 -22.93 -9.03 -1.70
CA GLY A 162 -22.59 -8.62 -0.33
C GLY A 162 -22.29 -9.76 0.65
N ASN A 163 -22.30 -11.01 0.20
CA ASN A 163 -22.10 -12.21 1.02
C ASN A 163 -20.88 -13.05 0.59
N LEU A 164 -20.06 -12.52 -0.32
CA LEU A 164 -18.88 -13.14 -0.94
C LEU A 164 -17.72 -12.14 -0.96
N ARG A 165 -16.48 -12.63 -1.04
CA ARG A 165 -15.30 -11.82 -1.38
C ARG A 165 -14.75 -12.23 -2.73
N PHE A 166 -14.13 -11.30 -3.45
CA PHE A 166 -13.44 -11.59 -4.71
C PHE A 166 -12.10 -10.87 -4.75
N HIS A 167 -11.02 -11.64 -4.91
CA HIS A 167 -9.68 -11.09 -5.01
C HIS A 167 -8.76 -12.01 -5.83
N ALA A 168 -7.71 -11.42 -6.37
CA ALA A 168 -6.60 -12.20 -6.89
C ALA A 168 -5.76 -12.73 -5.71
N TYR A 169 -5.14 -13.89 -5.90
CA TYR A 169 -4.17 -14.42 -4.95
C TYR A 169 -2.94 -13.50 -4.91
N PRO A 170 -2.52 -13.02 -3.73
CA PRO A 170 -1.34 -12.16 -3.65
C PRO A 170 -0.04 -12.86 -4.11
N GLY A 171 0.04 -14.19 -4.05
CA GLY A 171 1.22 -14.95 -4.51
C GLY A 171 1.23 -15.27 -6.01
N ASP A 172 0.07 -15.35 -6.67
CA ASP A 172 -0.06 -15.57 -8.11
C ASP A 172 -1.32 -14.86 -8.64
N LYS A 173 -1.11 -13.77 -9.38
CA LYS A 173 -2.20 -12.93 -9.88
C LYS A 173 -3.14 -13.65 -10.87
N HIS A 174 -2.77 -14.82 -11.38
CA HIS A 174 -3.61 -15.59 -12.30
C HIS A 174 -4.65 -16.42 -11.55
N ILE A 175 -4.47 -16.66 -10.25
CA ILE A 175 -5.42 -17.36 -9.41
C ILE A 175 -6.36 -16.33 -8.77
N ASN A 176 -7.66 -16.51 -8.93
CA ASN A 176 -8.69 -15.67 -8.33
C ASN A 176 -9.53 -16.49 -7.35
N TYR A 177 -9.83 -15.88 -6.21
CA TYR A 177 -10.64 -16.47 -5.16
C TYR A 177 -12.04 -15.86 -5.14
N ILE A 178 -13.05 -16.71 -4.98
CA ILE A 178 -14.38 -16.32 -4.53
C ILE A 178 -14.65 -17.00 -3.19
N ASP A 179 -14.47 -16.25 -2.12
CA ASP A 179 -14.58 -16.78 -0.76
C ASP A 179 -15.95 -16.53 -0.15
N PHE A 180 -16.33 -17.45 0.73
CA PHE A 180 -17.60 -17.42 1.47
C PHE A 180 -17.47 -16.67 2.80
N GLU A 181 -16.27 -16.69 3.36
CA GLU A 181 -15.94 -16.03 4.61
C GLU A 181 -15.75 -14.52 4.42
N GLN A 182 -16.16 -13.76 5.42
CA GLN A 182 -15.91 -12.32 5.44
C GLN A 182 -14.50 -12.02 5.98
N THR A 183 -14.04 -10.79 5.76
CA THR A 183 -12.74 -10.34 6.30
C THR A 183 -12.70 -10.46 7.83
N ASP A 184 -11.57 -10.96 8.33
CA ASP A 184 -11.17 -10.95 9.74
C ASP A 184 -10.18 -9.81 10.04
N ILE A 185 -9.91 -8.94 9.06
CA ILE A 185 -9.10 -7.74 9.24
C ILE A 185 -9.97 -6.69 9.94
N GLU A 186 -9.51 -6.23 11.10
CA GLU A 186 -10.24 -5.22 11.88
C GLU A 186 -10.36 -3.91 11.07
N ALA A 187 -11.55 -3.34 10.98
CA ALA A 187 -11.76 -2.06 10.32
C ALA A 187 -11.07 -0.92 11.09
N PHE A 188 -10.48 0.04 10.37
CA PHE A 188 -9.87 1.23 10.96
C PHE A 188 -10.85 1.93 11.90
N ASN A 189 -10.40 2.15 13.14
CA ASN A 189 -11.09 2.93 14.15
C ASN A 189 -10.19 4.09 14.58
N LYS A 190 -10.75 5.31 14.54
CA LYS A 190 -10.00 6.53 14.80
C LYS A 190 -9.52 6.62 16.26
N GLU A 191 -10.37 6.27 17.22
CA GLU A 191 -10.03 6.37 18.64
C GLU A 191 -8.86 5.44 18.99
N LYS A 192 -8.94 4.18 18.56
CA LYS A 192 -7.85 3.19 18.70
C LYS A 192 -6.57 3.63 18.00
N PHE A 193 -6.70 4.22 16.81
CA PHE A 193 -5.55 4.77 16.10
C PHE A 193 -4.88 5.90 16.89
N ASP A 194 -5.64 6.88 17.36
CA ASP A 194 -5.11 8.02 18.12
C ASP A 194 -4.45 7.58 19.44
N GLU A 195 -5.05 6.59 20.12
CA GLU A 195 -4.46 5.98 21.32
C GLU A 195 -3.15 5.27 21.01
N SER A 196 -3.12 4.50 19.92
CA SER A 196 -1.92 3.81 19.46
C SER A 196 -0.80 4.80 19.11
N VAL A 197 -1.11 5.88 18.41
CA VAL A 197 -0.13 6.93 18.05
C VAL A 197 0.51 7.54 19.30
N LYS A 198 -0.29 7.84 20.34
CA LYS A 198 0.21 8.43 21.59
C LYS A 198 1.08 7.48 22.42
N ALA A 199 0.95 6.17 22.22
CA ALA A 199 1.71 5.16 22.96
C ALA A 199 3.16 5.01 22.44
N HIS A 200 3.46 5.55 21.26
CA HIS A 200 4.75 5.40 20.59
C HIS A 200 5.41 6.76 20.35
N ASP A 201 6.73 6.82 20.35
CA ASP A 201 7.45 8.07 20.07
C ASP A 201 7.20 8.52 18.62
N TYR A 202 7.18 7.52 17.71
CA TYR A 202 6.80 7.70 16.32
C TYR A 202 5.92 6.56 15.81
N THR A 203 5.02 6.88 14.89
CA THR A 203 4.16 5.93 14.18
C THR A 203 4.37 6.07 12.68
N ILE A 204 4.83 5.00 12.03
CA ILE A 204 4.91 4.92 10.58
C ILE A 204 3.57 4.41 10.08
N VAL A 205 2.77 5.28 9.46
CA VAL A 205 1.53 4.85 8.83
C VAL A 205 1.86 4.30 7.44
N TYR A 206 1.47 3.06 7.19
CA TYR A 206 1.74 2.33 5.96
C TYR A 206 0.43 2.03 5.23
N SER A 207 0.07 2.87 4.27
CA SER A 207 -1.11 2.69 3.41
C SER A 207 -0.72 1.82 2.21
N TRP A 208 -1.31 0.62 2.10
CA TRP A 208 -0.91 -0.35 1.08
C TRP A 208 -2.08 -1.23 0.65
N GLY A 209 -1.94 -1.92 -0.49
CA GLY A 209 -2.99 -2.81 -1.02
C GLY A 209 -2.41 -4.15 -1.46
N PRO A 210 -2.98 -5.31 -1.04
CA PRO A 210 -2.49 -6.63 -1.47
C PRO A 210 -2.62 -6.85 -2.98
N TRP A 211 -3.58 -6.16 -3.61
CA TRP A 211 -3.77 -6.13 -5.06
C TRP A 211 -2.70 -5.31 -5.80
N CYS A 212 -1.97 -4.43 -5.13
CA CYS A 212 -1.02 -3.51 -5.76
C CYS A 212 0.37 -4.17 -5.89
N PRO A 213 0.94 -4.29 -7.10
CA PRO A 213 2.28 -4.83 -7.31
C PRO A 213 3.38 -4.10 -6.52
N TRP A 214 3.33 -2.76 -6.49
CA TRP A 214 4.30 -1.94 -5.76
C TRP A 214 4.19 -2.13 -4.25
N SER A 215 2.98 -2.28 -3.72
CA SER A 215 2.78 -2.61 -2.30
C SER A 215 3.31 -4.00 -1.95
N ARG A 216 3.11 -5.01 -2.82
CA ARG A 216 3.70 -6.34 -2.59
C ARG A 216 5.23 -6.27 -2.60
N ARG A 217 5.81 -5.48 -3.50
CA ARG A 217 7.26 -5.24 -3.57
C ARG A 217 7.80 -4.54 -2.32
N SER A 218 7.03 -3.67 -1.67
CA SER A 218 7.46 -2.99 -0.44
C SER A 218 7.43 -3.87 0.81
N VAL A 219 6.61 -4.92 0.86
CA VAL A 219 6.43 -5.76 2.07
C VAL A 219 7.76 -6.28 2.64
N PRO A 220 8.67 -6.90 1.87
CA PRO A 220 9.94 -7.40 2.42
C PRO A 220 10.82 -6.31 3.04
N PHE A 221 10.78 -5.09 2.50
CA PHE A 221 11.53 -3.95 3.04
C PHE A 221 10.89 -3.44 4.33
N MET A 222 9.56 -3.43 4.41
CA MET A 222 8.84 -3.07 5.63
C MET A 222 9.07 -4.08 6.77
N VAL A 223 9.15 -5.38 6.45
CA VAL A 223 9.51 -6.43 7.42
C VAL A 223 10.91 -6.17 7.98
N LYS A 224 11.91 -5.96 7.10
CA LYS A 224 13.27 -5.62 7.53
C LYS A 224 13.33 -4.35 8.37
N LEU A 225 12.54 -3.33 8.01
CA LEU A 225 12.44 -2.10 8.77
C LEU A 225 11.86 -2.34 10.17
N SER A 226 10.79 -3.14 10.27
CA SER A 226 10.19 -3.54 11.55
C SER A 226 11.21 -4.26 12.45
N GLU A 227 11.95 -5.22 11.90
CA GLU A 227 13.00 -5.95 12.60
C GLU A 227 14.13 -5.03 13.09
N LYS A 228 14.57 -4.08 12.25
CA LYS A 228 15.59 -3.08 12.60
C LYS A 228 15.13 -2.20 13.76
N LEU A 229 13.91 -1.67 13.70
CA LEU A 229 13.35 -0.81 14.75
C LEU A 229 13.23 -1.55 16.09
N ALA A 230 12.80 -2.82 16.05
CA ALA A 230 12.74 -3.67 17.24
C ALA A 230 14.13 -3.96 17.81
N ALA A 231 15.12 -4.26 16.96
CA ALA A 231 16.49 -4.55 17.39
C ALA A 231 17.19 -3.33 18.02
N GLU A 232 16.87 -2.13 17.56
CA GLU A 232 17.39 -0.86 18.10
C GLU A 232 16.69 -0.43 19.41
N GLY A 233 15.64 -1.15 19.83
CA GLY A 233 14.85 -0.81 21.02
C GLY A 233 14.13 0.54 20.90
N LYS A 234 13.91 1.02 19.68
CA LYS A 234 13.20 2.28 19.41
C LYS A 234 11.71 2.09 19.71
N ASN A 235 11.09 3.04 20.41
CA ASN A 235 9.64 3.05 20.64
C ASN A 235 8.89 3.56 19.39
N VAL A 236 9.02 2.82 18.29
CA VAL A 236 8.46 3.16 16.97
C VAL A 236 7.61 2.01 16.48
N GLN A 237 6.39 2.30 16.07
CA GLN A 237 5.50 1.30 15.46
C GLN A 237 5.32 1.52 13.96
N ILE A 238 4.93 0.45 13.28
CA ILE A 238 4.31 0.49 11.95
C ILE A 238 2.82 0.26 12.16
N TYR A 239 2.00 1.08 11.50
CA TYR A 239 0.54 0.99 11.53
C TYR A 239 0.04 0.83 10.09
N GLY A 240 -0.25 -0.41 9.71
CA GLY A 240 -0.70 -0.81 8.38
C GLY A 240 -2.17 -0.49 8.15
N VAL A 241 -2.46 0.10 6.99
CA VAL A 241 -3.82 0.44 6.54
C VAL A 241 -4.08 -0.23 5.20
N VAL A 242 -4.78 -1.37 5.24
CA VAL A 242 -5.02 -2.25 4.09
C VAL A 242 -6.13 -1.69 3.21
N ASN A 243 -5.80 -1.37 1.96
CA ASN A 243 -6.76 -0.98 0.96
C ASN A 243 -7.58 -2.16 0.45
N LYS A 244 -8.88 -1.94 0.24
CA LYS A 244 -9.85 -2.99 -0.10
C LYS A 244 -9.84 -4.15 0.90
N TYR A 245 -9.63 -3.88 2.18
CA TYR A 245 -9.50 -4.92 3.22
C TYR A 245 -10.66 -5.92 3.25
N LYS A 246 -11.87 -5.50 2.88
CA LYS A 246 -13.04 -6.38 2.80
C LYS A 246 -12.90 -7.51 1.79
N ASP A 247 -12.00 -7.39 0.83
CA ASP A 247 -11.72 -8.41 -0.18
C ASP A 247 -10.69 -9.44 0.32
N TYR A 248 -10.02 -9.23 1.46
CA TYR A 248 -8.93 -10.06 1.97
C TYR A 248 -9.15 -10.49 3.43
N SER A 249 -8.46 -11.55 3.85
CA SER A 249 -8.31 -11.99 5.24
C SER A 249 -6.85 -11.95 5.68
N ASN A 250 -6.60 -12.05 7.00
CA ASN A 250 -5.25 -12.21 7.54
C ASN A 250 -4.55 -13.46 6.98
N LYS A 251 -5.31 -14.53 6.70
CA LYS A 251 -4.78 -15.73 6.03
C LYS A 251 -4.26 -15.41 4.63
N ASP A 252 -4.99 -14.60 3.86
CA ASP A 252 -4.56 -14.19 2.51
C ASP A 252 -3.30 -13.33 2.58
N LEU A 253 -3.23 -12.43 3.57
CA LEU A 253 -2.08 -11.57 3.78
C LEU A 253 -0.84 -12.37 4.20
N ALA A 254 -0.97 -13.39 5.05
CA ALA A 254 0.15 -14.19 5.57
C ALA A 254 1.05 -14.77 4.47
N HIS A 255 0.51 -15.05 3.28
CA HIS A 255 1.30 -15.50 2.13
C HIS A 255 2.37 -14.49 1.67
N LEU A 256 2.12 -13.19 1.86
CA LEU A 256 3.09 -12.13 1.59
C LEU A 256 4.21 -12.06 2.65
N PHE A 257 4.02 -12.75 3.77
CA PHE A 257 4.93 -12.79 4.92
C PHE A 257 5.51 -14.20 5.14
N GLU A 258 5.66 -14.98 4.06
CA GLU A 258 6.17 -16.37 4.13
C GLU A 258 5.35 -17.30 5.03
N GLY A 259 4.05 -17.02 5.18
CA GLY A 259 3.14 -17.74 6.07
C GLY A 259 3.23 -17.33 7.55
N LYS A 260 4.04 -16.32 7.89
CA LYS A 260 4.12 -15.75 9.25
C LYS A 260 3.01 -14.72 9.47
N GLU A 261 2.73 -14.43 10.73
CA GLU A 261 1.87 -13.32 11.10
C GLU A 261 2.51 -11.99 10.72
N VAL A 262 1.68 -10.99 10.42
CA VAL A 262 2.12 -9.64 10.12
C VAL A 262 2.82 -9.07 11.38
N PRO A 263 4.06 -8.55 11.28
CA PRO A 263 4.84 -8.15 12.46
C PRO A 263 4.46 -6.77 13.02
N TRP A 264 3.36 -6.19 12.55
CA TRP A 264 2.88 -4.87 12.96
C TRP A 264 1.36 -4.83 13.07
N THR A 265 0.84 -3.76 13.67
CA THR A 265 -0.60 -3.52 13.75
C THR A 265 -1.16 -3.27 12.35
N GLU A 266 -2.12 -4.08 11.93
CA GLU A 266 -2.71 -4.02 10.59
C GLU A 266 -4.23 -3.84 10.72
N VAL A 267 -4.78 -2.83 10.07
CA VAL A 267 -6.23 -2.58 10.03
C VAL A 267 -6.71 -2.29 8.61
N GLY A 268 -8.00 -2.48 8.39
CA GLY A 268 -8.66 -2.23 7.13
C GLY A 268 -8.97 -0.76 6.90
N GLY A 269 -8.50 -0.19 5.80
CA GLY A 269 -8.78 1.19 5.42
C GLY A 269 -10.27 1.44 5.13
N THR A 270 -10.96 2.10 6.06
CA THR A 270 -12.34 2.57 5.88
C THR A 270 -12.36 3.90 5.13
N LYS A 271 -13.52 4.27 4.58
CA LYS A 271 -13.69 5.57 3.93
C LYS A 271 -13.37 6.71 4.91
N GLU A 272 -13.94 6.63 6.11
CA GLU A 272 -13.75 7.60 7.19
C GLU A 272 -12.30 7.62 7.67
N GLY A 273 -11.64 6.45 7.72
CA GLY A 273 -10.22 6.33 8.05
C GLY A 273 -9.33 7.04 7.02
N TYR A 274 -9.53 6.78 5.73
CA TYR A 274 -8.77 7.48 4.68
C TYR A 274 -9.05 8.99 4.65
N GLU A 275 -10.29 9.43 4.87
CA GLU A 275 -10.63 10.85 4.99
C GLU A 275 -9.90 11.50 6.19
N TYR A 276 -9.80 10.80 7.31
CA TYR A 276 -9.08 11.27 8.48
C TYR A 276 -7.57 11.36 8.24
N LEU A 277 -6.96 10.31 7.68
CA LEU A 277 -5.53 10.27 7.39
C LEU A 277 -5.12 11.30 6.32
N ASN A 278 -5.94 11.51 5.28
CA ASN A 278 -5.73 12.56 4.29
C ASN A 278 -5.67 13.96 4.93
N LYS A 279 -6.60 14.24 5.86
CA LYS A 279 -6.63 15.52 6.59
C LYS A 279 -5.39 15.71 7.48
N LEU A 280 -4.95 14.67 8.18
CA LEU A 280 -3.76 14.73 9.03
C LEU A 280 -2.50 15.12 8.27
N LEU A 281 -2.40 14.65 7.02
CA LEU A 281 -1.20 14.83 6.22
C LEU A 281 -1.20 16.11 5.38
N ALA A 282 -2.34 16.78 5.28
CA ALA A 282 -2.57 17.85 4.31
C ALA A 282 -2.08 17.46 2.90
N LEU A 283 -2.21 16.18 2.51
CA LEU A 283 -1.86 15.77 1.15
C LEU A 283 -2.84 16.38 0.16
N ASP A 284 -2.41 16.51 -1.09
CA ASP A 284 -3.34 16.71 -2.19
C ASP A 284 -4.39 15.59 -2.17
N GLU A 285 -5.63 15.95 -2.52
CA GLU A 285 -6.76 15.03 -2.48
C GLU A 285 -6.42 13.71 -3.20
N ASN A 286 -6.75 12.59 -2.56
CA ASN A 286 -6.47 11.23 -3.02
C ASN A 286 -5.00 10.76 -3.03
N SER A 287 -4.06 11.54 -2.53
CA SER A 287 -2.65 11.12 -2.53
C SER A 287 -2.37 9.84 -1.73
N ILE A 288 -3.17 9.56 -0.69
CA ILE A 288 -3.06 8.32 0.10
C ILE A 288 -3.40 7.04 -0.69
N PHE A 289 -3.97 7.20 -1.89
CA PHE A 289 -4.29 6.11 -2.82
C PHE A 289 -3.16 5.83 -3.83
N TYR A 290 -2.03 6.54 -3.76
CA TYR A 290 -0.81 6.19 -4.50
C TYR A 290 -0.02 5.13 -3.72
N PHE A 291 -0.45 3.87 -3.85
CA PHE A 291 0.09 2.77 -3.05
C PHE A 291 1.46 2.28 -3.52
N PRO A 292 2.39 1.96 -2.60
CA PRO A 292 2.31 2.21 -1.16
C PRO A 292 2.54 3.69 -0.82
N THR A 293 1.75 4.25 0.09
CA THR A 293 2.00 5.57 0.68
C THR A 293 2.42 5.40 2.13
N MET A 294 3.50 6.07 2.53
CA MET A 294 3.97 6.06 3.92
C MET A 294 4.31 7.45 4.41
N PHE A 295 4.12 7.65 5.71
CA PHE A 295 4.47 8.87 6.43
C PHE A 295 4.67 8.58 7.91
N ILE A 296 5.31 9.51 8.60
CA ILE A 296 5.64 9.37 10.01
C ILE A 296 4.83 10.39 10.79
N LEU A 297 4.25 9.96 11.91
CA LEU A 297 3.65 10.82 12.91
C LEU A 297 4.50 10.78 14.19
N ASP A 298 4.63 11.92 14.87
CA ASP A 298 5.07 11.95 16.27
C ASP A 298 3.94 11.51 17.22
N LYS A 299 4.27 11.34 18.50
CA LYS A 299 3.31 11.00 19.57
C LYS A 299 2.11 11.95 19.71
N ASP A 300 2.23 13.19 19.21
CA ASP A 300 1.16 14.19 19.25
C ASP A 300 0.28 14.10 17.98
N GLY A 301 0.57 13.16 17.08
CA GLY A 301 -0.14 12.95 15.83
C GLY A 301 0.24 13.93 14.72
N LYS A 302 1.38 14.63 14.82
CA LYS A 302 1.84 15.57 13.79
C LYS A 302 2.77 14.87 12.80
N LYS A 303 2.61 15.20 11.52
CA LYS A 303 3.50 14.71 10.44
C LYS A 303 4.96 15.12 10.72
N VAL A 304 5.85 14.15 10.65
CA VAL A 304 7.31 14.34 10.73
C VAL A 304 7.91 14.18 9.33
N GLY A 305 8.64 15.19 8.89
CA GLY A 305 9.44 15.15 7.67
C GLY A 305 8.63 14.96 6.37
N LYS A 306 9.30 14.41 5.38
CA LYS A 306 8.80 14.02 4.06
C LYS A 306 8.07 12.69 4.13
N THR A 307 7.02 12.55 3.33
CA THR A 307 6.41 11.26 2.99
C THR A 307 7.40 10.39 2.24
N PHE A 308 7.09 9.10 2.09
CA PHE A 308 7.93 8.19 1.34
C PHE A 308 8.03 8.55 -0.15
N GLY A 309 6.96 9.05 -0.77
CA GLY A 309 7.03 9.57 -2.15
C GLY A 309 7.97 10.75 -2.26
N GLU A 310 7.85 11.73 -1.37
CA GLU A 310 8.76 12.89 -1.32
C GLU A 310 10.22 12.49 -0.99
N MET A 311 10.44 11.35 -0.34
CA MET A 311 11.77 10.80 -0.05
C MET A 311 12.33 10.01 -1.23
N TRP A 312 11.46 9.32 -1.97
CA TRP A 312 11.82 8.67 -3.22
C TRP A 312 12.45 9.70 -4.17
N ASP A 313 11.79 10.84 -4.40
CA ASP A 313 12.31 11.90 -5.27
C ASP A 313 13.70 12.40 -4.85
N VAL A 314 13.95 12.47 -3.54
CA VAL A 314 15.25 12.90 -2.99
C VAL A 314 16.32 11.86 -3.28
N VAL A 315 16.08 10.60 -2.94
CA VAL A 315 17.05 9.51 -3.10
C VAL A 315 17.32 9.23 -4.58
N GLU A 316 16.29 9.27 -5.41
CA GLU A 316 16.42 9.09 -6.86
C GLU A 316 17.32 10.17 -7.46
N LYS A 317 17.12 11.44 -7.07
CA LYS A 317 17.97 12.54 -7.51
C LYS A 317 19.41 12.40 -7.02
N GLU A 318 19.63 12.07 -5.76
CA GLU A 318 20.97 11.85 -5.20
C GLU A 318 21.70 10.71 -5.93
N TYR A 319 20.99 9.63 -6.27
CA TYR A 319 21.53 8.52 -7.04
C TYR A 319 21.85 8.94 -8.49
N ALA A 320 20.96 9.68 -9.15
CA ALA A 320 21.19 10.22 -10.50
C ALA A 320 22.45 11.08 -10.57
N GLU A 321 22.59 12.03 -9.63
CA GLU A 321 23.75 12.92 -9.54
C GLU A 321 25.04 12.13 -9.31
N LYS A 322 25.03 11.17 -8.36
CA LYS A 322 26.19 10.33 -8.04
C LYS A 322 26.66 9.48 -9.24
N HIS A 323 25.72 9.02 -10.06
CA HIS A 323 26.00 8.14 -11.20
C HIS A 323 26.06 8.88 -12.55
N ASN A 324 25.94 10.22 -12.54
CA ASN A 324 25.89 11.09 -13.73
C ASN A 324 24.81 10.66 -14.74
N ILE A 325 23.63 10.31 -14.24
CA ILE A 325 22.47 9.95 -15.05
C ILE A 325 21.69 11.24 -15.36
N PRO A 326 21.44 11.57 -16.64
CA PRO A 326 20.64 12.74 -17.01
C PRO A 326 19.17 12.61 -16.59
N ASP A 327 18.52 13.76 -16.31
CA ASP A 327 17.12 13.83 -15.86
C ASP A 327 16.10 13.25 -16.88
N ASP A 328 16.48 13.09 -18.15
CA ASP A 328 15.62 12.59 -19.23
C ASP A 328 15.85 11.10 -19.56
N VAL A 329 16.63 10.40 -18.74
CA VAL A 329 16.96 8.98 -18.93
C VAL A 329 16.32 8.14 -17.83
N ASP A 330 15.51 7.16 -18.24
CA ASP A 330 14.94 6.18 -17.32
C ASP A 330 16.03 5.30 -16.70
N PHE A 331 15.91 5.02 -15.40
CA PHE A 331 16.77 4.06 -14.72
C PHE A 331 16.59 2.66 -15.29
N THR A 332 17.70 1.94 -15.44
CA THR A 332 17.68 0.50 -15.69
C THR A 332 17.14 -0.25 -14.46
N ASP A 333 16.63 -1.46 -14.67
CA ASP A 333 16.18 -2.33 -13.58
C ASP A 333 17.29 -2.57 -12.54
N GLU A 334 18.54 -2.69 -12.97
CA GLU A 334 19.69 -2.88 -12.08
C GLU A 334 19.90 -1.67 -11.17
N GLN A 335 19.87 -0.46 -11.73
CA GLN A 335 19.97 0.79 -10.97
C GLN A 335 18.79 0.95 -10.02
N PHE A 336 17.57 0.68 -10.49
CA PHE A 336 16.37 0.71 -9.66
C PHE A 336 16.48 -0.24 -8.46
N ASN A 337 16.92 -1.48 -8.69
CA ASN A 337 17.13 -2.46 -7.64
C ASN A 337 18.23 -2.04 -6.64
N GLU A 338 19.19 -1.23 -7.06
CA GLU A 338 20.26 -0.71 -6.20
C GLU A 338 19.76 0.40 -5.26
N TYR A 339 19.05 1.41 -5.77
CA TYR A 339 18.66 2.58 -4.95
C TYR A 339 17.32 2.41 -4.24
N TYR A 340 16.38 1.62 -4.78
CA TYR A 340 15.05 1.47 -4.18
C TYR A 340 15.08 1.06 -2.69
N PRO A 341 15.93 0.10 -2.25
CA PRO A 341 16.05 -0.23 -0.83
C PRO A 341 16.52 0.93 0.04
N THR A 342 17.37 1.82 -0.48
CA THR A 342 17.95 2.93 0.29
C THR A 342 16.94 4.02 0.62
N ILE A 343 15.80 4.05 -0.10
CA ILE A 343 14.67 4.95 0.21
C ILE A 343 14.14 4.69 1.62
N TYR A 344 14.08 3.44 2.06
CA TYR A 344 13.58 3.08 3.40
C TYR A 344 14.52 3.56 4.51
N ASP A 345 15.84 3.45 4.30
CA ASP A 345 16.84 3.98 5.22
C ASP A 345 16.79 5.52 5.28
N ALA A 346 16.69 6.19 4.12
CA ALA A 346 16.54 7.64 4.05
C ALA A 346 15.25 8.09 4.75
N PHE A 347 14.15 7.37 4.53
CA PHE A 347 12.84 7.67 5.10
C PHE A 347 12.86 7.57 6.64
N ILE A 348 13.48 6.52 7.20
CA ILE A 348 13.57 6.34 8.65
C ILE A 348 14.62 7.24 9.32
N SER A 349 15.63 7.72 8.59
CA SER A 349 16.65 8.65 9.12
C SER A 349 16.07 9.97 9.64
N GLN A 350 14.85 10.31 9.20
CA GLN A 350 14.13 11.52 9.58
C GLN A 350 13.73 11.56 11.06
N ILE A 351 13.68 10.40 11.73
CA ILE A 351 13.39 10.29 13.16
C ILE A 351 14.63 9.95 14.00
N GLU A 352 15.81 9.88 13.37
CA GLU A 352 17.05 9.73 14.10
C GLU A 352 17.55 11.10 14.56
N PRO A 353 18.07 11.23 15.79
CA PRO A 353 18.65 12.48 16.24
C PRO A 353 19.81 12.85 15.31
N LYS A 354 19.72 14.02 14.66
CA LYS A 354 20.77 14.50 13.76
C LYS A 354 22.07 14.59 14.54
N ALA A 355 23.19 14.22 13.93
CA ALA A 355 24.51 14.22 14.59
C ALA A 355 24.93 15.58 15.18
N GLU A 356 24.28 16.69 14.78
CA GLU A 356 24.45 18.01 15.39
C GLU A 356 23.71 18.15 16.73
N GLU A 357 22.52 17.55 16.91
CA GLU A 357 21.77 17.58 18.18
C GLU A 357 22.44 16.74 19.25
N LYS A 358 23.05 15.59 18.90
CA LYS A 358 23.90 14.85 19.85
C LYS A 358 25.13 15.64 20.29
N LYS A 359 25.70 16.50 19.43
CA LYS A 359 26.81 17.39 19.83
C LYS A 359 26.33 18.55 20.70
N GLU A 360 25.12 19.04 20.49
CA GLU A 360 24.52 20.07 21.34
C GLU A 360 24.02 19.53 22.68
N GLU A 361 23.44 18.33 22.73
CA GLU A 361 23.07 17.65 23.98
C GLU A 361 24.30 17.29 24.81
N VAL A 362 25.35 16.73 24.19
CA VAL A 362 26.62 16.46 24.91
C VAL A 362 27.26 17.76 25.40
N LYS A 363 27.25 18.85 24.60
CA LYS A 363 27.72 20.17 25.08
C LYS A 363 26.82 20.79 26.15
N ALA A 364 25.52 20.50 26.15
CA ALA A 364 24.57 20.99 27.14
C ALA A 364 24.66 20.21 28.46
N GLU A 365 24.96 18.91 28.40
CA GLU A 365 25.29 18.08 29.55
C GLU A 365 26.66 18.43 30.13
N GLU A 366 27.71 18.61 29.31
CA GLU A 366 29.02 19.10 29.76
C GLU A 366 28.91 20.48 30.45
N LYS A 367 28.11 21.41 29.91
CA LYS A 367 27.84 22.70 30.56
C LYS A 367 27.04 22.61 31.86
N LYS A 368 26.26 21.55 32.07
CA LYS A 368 25.55 21.29 33.34
C LYS A 368 26.48 20.61 34.35
N GLU A 369 27.32 19.70 33.88
CA GLU A 369 28.65 19.28 34.37
C GLU A 369 29.40 20.40 35.10
N ASP A 370 29.93 21.29 34.27
CA ASP A 370 30.83 22.39 34.67
C ASP A 370 30.14 23.35 35.63
N LYS A 371 28.86 23.70 35.40
CA LYS A 371 28.10 24.57 36.33
C LYS A 371 27.84 23.92 37.69
N LYS A 372 27.80 22.58 37.75
CA LYS A 372 27.60 21.84 39.01
C LYS A 372 28.91 21.68 39.76
N GLU A 373 30.06 21.63 39.07
CA GLU A 373 31.39 21.72 39.67
C GLU A 373 31.73 23.14 40.15
N GLU A 374 31.47 24.19 39.34
CA GLU A 374 31.65 25.60 39.74
C GLU A 374 30.83 25.94 40.99
N LYS A 375 29.55 25.55 41.05
CA LYS A 375 28.72 25.73 42.27
C LYS A 375 29.22 24.94 43.48
N LYS A 376 30.00 23.87 43.27
CA LYS A 376 30.59 23.07 44.36
C LYS A 376 31.89 23.69 44.86
N GLU A 377 32.63 24.39 43.99
CA GLU A 377 33.81 25.17 44.34
C GLU A 377 33.45 26.50 45.02
N GLU A 378 32.46 27.24 44.53
CA GLU A 378 31.96 28.47 45.18
C GLU A 378 31.45 28.18 46.61
N LYS A 379 30.71 27.10 46.82
CA LYS A 379 30.29 26.66 48.18
C LYS A 379 31.44 26.20 49.06
N LYS A 380 32.60 25.86 48.50
CA LYS A 380 33.82 25.49 49.24
C LYS A 380 34.64 26.73 49.61
N GLU A 381 34.57 27.79 48.81
CA GLU A 381 35.19 29.08 49.10
C GLU A 381 34.39 29.91 50.11
N GLU A 382 33.06 29.97 50.02
CA GLU A 382 32.21 30.59 51.06
C GLU A 382 32.41 29.92 52.43
N LYS A 383 32.49 28.58 52.47
CA LYS A 383 32.82 27.85 53.72
C LYS A 383 34.25 28.06 54.23
N LYS A 384 35.16 28.58 53.40
CA LYS A 384 36.53 28.95 53.83
C LYS A 384 36.60 30.39 54.31
N GLU A 385 35.76 31.29 53.80
CA GLU A 385 35.67 32.68 54.27
C GLU A 385 34.92 32.78 55.60
N ASP A 386 33.81 32.05 55.79
CA ASP A 386 33.11 31.99 57.09
C ASP A 386 34.01 31.45 58.22
N LYS A 387 34.88 30.47 57.90
CA LYS A 387 35.87 29.93 58.85
C LYS A 387 37.06 30.87 59.12
N LYS A 388 37.19 31.95 58.37
CA LYS A 388 38.24 32.98 58.53
C LYS A 388 37.72 34.20 59.28
N GLU A 389 36.41 34.47 59.24
CA GLU A 389 35.77 35.49 60.09
C GLU A 389 35.55 34.98 61.53
N GLU A 390 35.15 33.72 61.75
CA GLU A 390 35.08 33.16 63.12
C GLU A 390 36.46 33.08 63.82
N LYS A 391 37.58 33.06 63.08
CA LYS A 391 38.93 33.09 63.67
C LYS A 391 39.51 34.48 63.90
N LYS A 392 38.80 35.55 63.54
CA LYS A 392 39.23 36.93 63.79
C LYS A 392 38.54 37.61 64.98
N ASP A 393 37.39 37.09 65.43
CA ASP A 393 36.72 37.60 66.63
C ASP A 393 37.18 36.92 67.93
N ASP A 394 37.73 35.69 67.88
CA ASP A 394 38.32 35.03 69.07
C ASP A 394 39.76 35.47 69.42
N LYS A 395 40.31 36.49 68.74
CA LYS A 395 41.68 36.99 68.99
C LYS A 395 41.76 38.44 69.42
N LYS A 396 40.67 38.97 70.01
CA LYS A 396 40.63 40.32 70.59
C LYS A 396 40.28 40.40 72.07
N ASP A 397 40.00 39.27 72.75
CA ASP A 397 39.69 39.23 74.19
C ASP A 397 40.71 38.49 75.08
N GLU A 398 41.82 37.99 74.56
CA GLU A 398 42.96 37.51 75.38
C GLU A 398 44.20 38.40 75.23
N LYS A 399 44.08 39.65 75.66
CA LYS A 399 45.26 40.48 76.00
C LYS A 399 44.96 41.56 77.04
N LYS A 400 44.25 41.17 78.11
CA LYS A 400 44.19 41.92 79.37
C LYS A 400 44.17 40.96 80.53
N GLU A 401 45.29 40.31 80.77
CA GLU A 401 45.74 39.89 82.11
C GLU A 401 47.14 39.31 81.93
N ASP A 402 48.14 40.11 82.26
CA ASP A 402 49.20 39.75 83.20
C ASP A 402 50.46 40.60 82.92
N LYS A 403 50.59 41.67 83.71
CA LYS A 403 51.88 42.16 84.20
C LYS A 403 51.68 43.07 85.41
N THR A 404 51.76 42.42 86.57
CA THR A 404 52.50 42.85 87.78
C THR A 404 52.09 44.12 88.54
N LYS A 405 51.70 43.86 89.80
CA LYS A 405 52.20 44.42 91.07
C LYS A 405 52.39 45.93 91.22
#